data_AF-A0A9P4Y9F6-F1
#
_entry.id   AF-A0A9P4Y9F6-F1
#
_cell.length_a   1.000
_cell.length_b   1.000
_cell.length_c   1.000
_cell.angle_alpha   90.00
_cell.angle_beta   90.00
_cell.angle_gamma   90.00
#
_symmetry.space_group_name_H-M   'P 1'
#
loop_
_entity.id
_entity.type
_entity.pdbx_description
1 polymer ?
#
loop_
_entity_poly.entity_id
_entity_poly.type
_entity_poly.pdbx_seq_one_letter_code
_entity_poly.pdbx_strand_id
1 'polypeptide(L)'
;MAATNANRFSTYTSASGSGGSEGKNGEQKKDMWSSMLDSVASGKRLPEKNLLVMGGTVESQRDFIQSLSSNEMRRNLDRQNKIPPVANQFALGYTYYDLLDADHEDILARISTYLLASPSPSFAPLIKPLLTPQSIPNTLLVVLLDWSEPWSWVRQLREWMLLLRIVLLALPDESKITMEEVMSQWKERGRGGAVNLDGTAATAAADGDVSLPLGPGEWEEPLGLPLCVVCQNAEQMEILEKTQSWKEEEFDVVLQFMRTILLRHGASLIYTAPSVSSQLQTLVHSSLGIYSLLKKQPLKPNVIDRDRVAVPPNWDSWGKIRVLREGFDVEAVSEGWSIDLESKFPPPGRNANPAENATVTGTEYDADGYEITPGSAVIMFEESIRNPTHDALQMAGRDTHSTTLEVETQDTQIFLEARNKQLEAYRQKIEEEDRDRADAKAHLKDQKAKEADEDSKTTNVSDHIGPVQFNVGGIQVDADDMMKRLQDRQTYASSPEPESPAEEATDQQQPIDTENLQNFFANLMNRKGPGAKNGA
;
A
#
# COMPACT_ATOMS: atom_id res chain seq x y z
N MET A 1 -26.14 33.03 -6.60
CA MET A 1 -24.76 33.25 -7.09
C MET A 1 -24.26 31.91 -7.58
N ALA A 2 -24.37 31.64 -8.89
CA ALA A 2 -23.31 31.83 -9.89
C ALA A 2 -22.16 30.80 -9.68
N ALA A 3 -21.75 29.96 -10.62
CA ALA A 3 -21.90 29.97 -12.08
C ALA A 3 -21.97 28.54 -12.65
N THR A 4 -22.90 28.31 -13.57
CA THR A 4 -22.96 27.12 -14.43
C THR A 4 -22.06 27.37 -15.65
N ASN A 5 -20.97 26.61 -15.78
CA ASN A 5 -20.14 26.64 -16.99
C ASN A 5 -20.87 25.91 -18.11
N ALA A 6 -21.36 26.69 -19.07
CA ALA A 6 -21.96 26.23 -20.31
C ALA A 6 -20.88 25.68 -21.25
N ASN A 7 -20.85 24.36 -21.44
CA ASN A 7 -20.18 23.77 -22.60
C ASN A 7 -20.95 24.18 -23.85
N ARG A 8 -20.31 25.02 -24.67
CA ARG A 8 -20.77 25.41 -26.00
C ARG A 8 -20.71 24.19 -26.93
N PHE A 9 -21.83 23.49 -27.07
CA PHE A 9 -22.09 22.68 -28.26
C PHE A 9 -22.41 23.63 -29.41
N SER A 10 -21.62 23.55 -30.48
CA SER A 10 -21.89 24.26 -31.73
C SER A 10 -22.96 23.50 -32.52
N THR A 11 -24.22 23.79 -32.25
CA THR A 11 -25.35 23.33 -33.06
C THR A 11 -25.44 24.22 -34.31
N TYR A 12 -24.88 23.79 -35.44
CA TYR A 12 -25.20 24.43 -36.70
C TYR A 12 -26.62 24.01 -37.12
N THR A 13 -27.53 24.95 -36.93
CA THR A 13 -28.90 24.93 -37.44
C THR A 13 -28.87 24.96 -38.97
N SER A 14 -29.24 23.86 -39.63
CA SER A 14 -29.62 23.88 -41.04
C SER A 14 -31.02 24.48 -41.16
N ALA A 15 -31.09 25.78 -41.43
CA ALA A 15 -32.32 26.46 -41.78
C ALA A 15 -32.77 25.99 -43.18
N SER A 16 -33.88 25.24 -43.23
CA SER A 16 -34.58 24.91 -44.47
C SER A 16 -35.28 26.16 -45.01
N GLY A 17 -34.73 26.74 -46.07
CA GLY A 17 -35.28 27.90 -46.77
C GLY A 17 -35.28 27.74 -48.29
N SER A 18 -36.48 27.56 -48.83
CA SER A 18 -36.98 27.86 -50.19
C SER A 18 -36.46 27.09 -51.43
N GLY A 19 -37.44 26.66 -52.23
CA GLY A 19 -37.58 27.16 -53.61
C GLY A 19 -36.80 26.41 -54.69
N GLY A 20 -37.51 25.64 -55.51
CA GLY A 20 -36.91 24.82 -56.57
C GLY A 20 -36.31 25.61 -57.75
N SER A 21 -35.46 24.90 -58.51
CA SER A 21 -35.35 25.00 -59.97
C SER A 21 -34.52 23.83 -60.48
N GLU A 22 -34.98 23.19 -61.56
CA GLU A 22 -34.28 22.16 -62.32
C GLU A 22 -32.95 22.66 -62.88
N GLY A 23 -31.92 21.80 -62.91
CA GLY A 23 -30.66 22.13 -63.58
C GLY A 23 -29.61 21.02 -63.51
N LYS A 24 -29.54 20.21 -64.57
CA LYS A 24 -28.54 19.15 -64.85
C LYS A 24 -27.08 19.54 -64.57
N ASN A 25 -26.32 18.55 -64.08
CA ASN A 25 -24.86 18.39 -64.14
C ASN A 25 -23.97 19.38 -63.34
N GLY A 26 -23.97 19.27 -62.01
CA GLY A 26 -22.96 19.97 -61.17
C GLY A 26 -22.55 19.32 -59.84
N GLU A 27 -23.19 18.22 -59.41
CA GLU A 27 -23.12 17.79 -57.99
C GLU A 27 -21.86 17.03 -57.58
N GLN A 28 -21.11 16.40 -58.49
CA GLN A 28 -19.98 15.55 -58.07
C GLN A 28 -18.76 16.31 -57.52
N LYS A 29 -18.58 17.60 -57.81
CA LYS A 29 -17.43 18.36 -57.32
C LYS A 29 -17.61 18.90 -55.90
N LYS A 30 -18.84 19.22 -55.48
CA LYS A 30 -19.10 19.83 -54.17
C LYS A 30 -18.91 18.81 -53.04
N ASP A 31 -19.23 17.54 -53.30
CA ASP A 31 -19.06 16.43 -52.36
C ASP A 31 -17.60 15.96 -52.21
N MET A 32 -16.75 16.10 -53.22
CA MET A 32 -15.33 15.75 -53.08
C MET A 32 -14.58 16.74 -52.20
N TRP A 33 -14.91 18.04 -52.29
CA TRP A 33 -14.27 19.04 -51.44
C TRP A 33 -14.79 19.01 -50.01
N SER A 34 -16.07 18.69 -49.76
CA SER A 34 -16.57 18.45 -48.40
C SER A 34 -16.03 17.15 -47.81
N SER A 35 -15.94 16.06 -48.59
CA SER A 35 -15.31 14.80 -48.15
C SER A 35 -13.81 14.96 -47.88
N MET A 36 -13.08 15.72 -48.71
CA MET A 36 -11.67 16.06 -48.44
C MET A 36 -11.54 17.00 -47.25
N LEU A 37 -12.43 17.98 -47.10
CA LEU A 37 -12.41 18.87 -45.93
C LEU A 37 -12.81 18.14 -44.64
N ASP A 38 -13.73 17.19 -44.66
CA ASP A 38 -14.04 16.31 -43.52
C ASP A 38 -12.91 15.32 -43.26
N SER A 39 -12.25 14.80 -44.29
CA SER A 39 -11.04 13.97 -44.15
C SER A 39 -9.84 14.74 -43.59
N VAL A 40 -9.77 16.05 -43.83
CA VAL A 40 -8.70 16.94 -43.32
C VAL A 40 -9.09 17.55 -41.96
N ALA A 41 -10.38 17.79 -41.70
CA ALA A 41 -10.91 18.24 -40.42
C ALA A 41 -10.99 17.11 -39.37
N SER A 42 -11.16 15.86 -39.82
CA SER A 42 -10.86 14.64 -39.06
C SER A 42 -9.36 14.30 -39.03
N GLY A 43 -8.51 15.19 -39.56
CA GLY A 43 -7.07 15.03 -39.67
C GLY A 43 -6.47 14.39 -38.43
N LYS A 44 -5.89 13.19 -38.63
CA LYS A 44 -5.26 12.30 -37.63
C LYS A 44 -5.67 12.63 -36.18
N ARG A 45 -6.95 12.47 -35.81
CA ARG A 45 -7.29 12.38 -34.39
C ARG A 45 -6.52 11.17 -33.85
N LEU A 46 -5.50 11.44 -33.03
CA LEU A 46 -4.63 10.40 -32.49
C LEU A 46 -5.51 9.34 -31.81
N PRO A 47 -5.29 8.04 -32.06
CA PRO A 47 -6.00 6.99 -31.35
C PRO A 47 -5.84 7.17 -29.84
N GLU A 48 -6.96 7.34 -29.14
CA GLU A 48 -6.99 7.50 -27.68
C GLU A 48 -7.14 6.13 -27.03
N LYS A 49 -6.22 5.80 -26.12
CA LYS A 49 -6.17 4.55 -25.37
C LYS A 49 -6.15 4.86 -23.89
N ASN A 50 -6.79 4.04 -23.07
CA ASN A 50 -6.95 4.27 -21.64
C ASN A 50 -6.30 3.16 -20.82
N LEU A 51 -5.55 3.54 -19.79
CA LEU A 51 -5.07 2.66 -18.74
C LEU A 51 -5.77 3.03 -17.44
N LEU A 52 -6.39 2.05 -16.79
CA LEU A 52 -6.87 2.19 -15.42
C LEU A 52 -5.92 1.40 -14.50
N VAL A 53 -5.03 2.12 -13.83
CA VAL A 53 -3.99 1.55 -12.98
C VAL A 53 -4.45 1.60 -11.52
N MET A 54 -4.43 0.45 -10.89
CA MET A 54 -4.94 0.20 -9.55
C MET A 54 -3.86 -0.41 -8.67
N GLY A 55 -3.76 0.04 -7.43
CA GLY A 55 -2.77 -0.44 -6.47
C GLY A 55 -1.43 0.27 -6.59
N GLY A 56 -0.44 -0.28 -5.90
CA GLY A 56 0.88 0.30 -5.78
C GLY A 56 0.93 1.58 -4.94
N THR A 57 2.13 2.15 -4.85
CA THR A 57 2.38 3.43 -4.17
C THR A 57 2.56 4.55 -5.21
N VAL A 58 2.67 5.79 -4.73
CA VAL A 58 2.99 6.93 -5.62
C VAL A 58 4.29 6.69 -6.40
N GLU A 59 5.28 6.10 -5.74
CA GLU A 59 6.58 5.79 -6.32
C GLU A 59 6.46 4.64 -7.32
N SER A 60 5.80 3.55 -6.93
CA SER A 60 5.66 2.38 -7.80
C SER A 60 4.81 2.68 -9.05
N GLN A 61 3.76 3.49 -8.93
CA GLN A 61 2.98 3.99 -10.07
C GLN A 61 3.82 4.86 -11.00
N ARG A 62 4.68 5.72 -10.45
CA ARG A 62 5.61 6.52 -11.26
C ARG A 62 6.58 5.64 -12.02
N ASP A 63 7.17 4.65 -11.34
CA ASP A 63 8.15 3.75 -11.93
C ASP A 63 7.51 2.88 -13.01
N PHE A 64 6.26 2.44 -12.80
CA PHE A 64 5.45 1.78 -13.83
C PHE A 64 5.28 2.68 -15.07
N ILE A 65 4.83 3.93 -14.90
CA ILE A 65 4.67 4.88 -16.03
C ILE A 65 6.01 5.12 -16.73
N GLN A 66 7.09 5.25 -15.98
CA GLN A 66 8.43 5.44 -16.53
C GLN A 66 8.88 4.24 -17.35
N SER A 67 8.63 3.02 -16.88
CA SER A 67 8.96 1.78 -17.60
C SER A 67 8.15 1.57 -18.88
N LEU A 68 6.93 2.12 -18.95
CA LEU A 68 6.10 2.10 -20.16
C LEU A 68 6.49 3.16 -21.18
N SER A 69 6.85 4.36 -20.69
CA SER A 69 7.16 5.53 -21.50
C SER A 69 8.63 5.64 -21.91
N SER A 70 9.51 4.78 -21.38
CA SER A 70 10.95 4.83 -21.60
C SER A 70 11.31 4.53 -23.06
N ASN A 71 11.31 5.60 -23.85
CA ASN A 71 12.10 5.72 -25.05
C ASN A 71 13.43 6.37 -24.64
N GLU A 72 14.57 5.73 -24.92
CA GLU A 72 15.88 6.17 -24.42
C GLU A 72 16.22 7.63 -24.78
N MET A 73 15.64 8.17 -25.87
CA MET A 73 15.78 9.57 -26.28
C MET A 73 15.03 10.59 -25.41
N ARG A 74 13.89 10.24 -24.78
CA ARG A 74 13.09 11.19 -23.96
C ARG A 74 13.70 11.51 -22.60
N ARG A 75 14.66 10.71 -22.13
CA ARG A 75 15.40 10.95 -20.87
C ARG A 75 16.08 12.34 -20.83
N ASN A 76 16.40 12.91 -21.98
CA ASN A 76 17.04 14.22 -22.07
C ASN A 76 16.07 15.41 -22.11
N LEU A 77 14.80 15.22 -22.48
CA LEU A 77 13.83 16.32 -22.64
C LEU A 77 12.91 16.48 -21.42
N ASP A 78 12.59 15.38 -20.72
CA ASP A 78 11.63 15.36 -19.61
C ASP A 78 12.23 15.59 -18.21
N ARG A 79 13.50 16.02 -18.11
CA ARG A 79 14.12 16.43 -16.82
C ARG A 79 13.37 17.55 -16.08
N GLN A 80 12.32 18.13 -16.67
CA GLN A 80 11.52 19.21 -16.11
C GLN A 80 10.06 18.85 -15.74
N ASN A 81 9.55 17.63 -15.99
CA ASN A 81 8.14 17.32 -15.73
C ASN A 81 7.88 16.32 -14.60
N LYS A 82 7.60 16.92 -13.43
CA LYS A 82 6.54 16.64 -12.44
C LYS A 82 6.19 15.17 -12.16
N ILE A 83 6.38 14.81 -10.88
CA ILE A 83 5.73 13.70 -10.18
C ILE A 83 4.31 13.51 -10.74
N PRO A 84 3.92 12.30 -11.20
CA PRO A 84 2.56 12.06 -11.68
C PRO A 84 1.57 12.44 -10.57
N PRO A 85 0.50 13.19 -10.89
CA PRO A 85 -0.41 13.68 -9.87
C PRO A 85 -1.07 12.50 -9.14
N VAL A 86 -0.90 12.49 -7.82
CA VAL A 86 -1.38 11.44 -6.93
C VAL A 86 -2.90 11.50 -6.85
N ALA A 87 -3.54 10.34 -6.99
CA ALA A 87 -4.97 10.20 -6.73
C ALA A 87 -5.27 10.57 -5.28
N ASN A 88 -6.23 11.46 -5.06
CA ASN A 88 -6.71 11.79 -3.72
C ASN A 88 -8.13 11.24 -3.54
N GLN A 89 -8.74 11.41 -2.36
CA GLN A 89 -10.07 10.86 -2.07
C GLN A 89 -11.20 11.38 -3.00
N PHE A 90 -10.97 12.47 -3.74
CA PHE A 90 -11.99 13.15 -4.55
C PHE A 90 -11.65 13.21 -6.05
N ALA A 91 -10.46 12.79 -6.45
CA ALA A 91 -9.99 12.86 -7.81
C ALA A 91 -9.04 11.70 -8.12
N LEU A 92 -9.26 11.09 -9.29
CA LEU A 92 -8.34 10.11 -9.84
C LEU A 92 -7.03 10.81 -10.20
N GLY A 93 -5.91 10.13 -9.99
CA GLY A 93 -4.65 10.57 -10.57
C GLY A 93 -4.75 10.46 -12.09
N TYR A 94 -4.19 11.43 -12.82
CA TYR A 94 -4.28 11.46 -14.28
C TYR A 94 -2.96 11.90 -14.90
N THR A 95 -2.47 11.12 -15.85
CA THR A 95 -1.35 11.49 -16.72
C THR A 95 -1.60 10.95 -18.11
N TYR A 96 -0.81 11.41 -19.08
CA TYR A 96 -0.86 10.86 -20.42
C TYR A 96 0.52 10.91 -21.07
N TYR A 97 0.74 10.04 -22.06
CA TYR A 97 1.91 10.12 -22.92
C TYR A 97 1.56 9.72 -24.35
N ASP A 98 2.27 10.32 -25.29
CA ASP A 98 2.16 9.97 -26.71
C ASP A 98 3.18 8.87 -27.03
N LEU A 99 2.71 7.76 -27.58
CA LEU A 99 3.52 6.64 -28.01
C LEU A 99 3.97 6.85 -29.46
N LEU A 100 5.28 6.75 -29.69
CA LEU A 100 5.89 6.86 -31.01
C LEU A 100 6.07 5.47 -31.63
N ASP A 101 6.10 5.40 -32.96
CA ASP A 101 6.49 4.19 -33.68
C ASP A 101 8.01 3.90 -33.51
N ALA A 102 8.47 2.76 -34.01
CA ALA A 102 9.81 2.24 -33.78
C ALA A 102 10.93 3.11 -34.38
N ASP A 103 10.64 3.93 -35.39
CA ASP A 103 11.55 4.93 -35.97
C ASP A 103 11.51 6.28 -35.24
N HIS A 104 10.57 6.45 -34.30
CA HIS A 104 10.33 7.66 -33.53
C HIS A 104 9.84 8.87 -34.35
N GLU A 105 9.30 8.64 -35.55
CA GLU A 105 8.79 9.72 -36.40
C GLU A 105 7.29 9.94 -36.22
N ASP A 106 6.51 8.86 -36.25
CA ASP A 106 5.04 8.92 -36.17
C ASP A 106 4.51 8.64 -34.75
N ILE A 107 3.46 9.36 -34.33
CA ILE A 107 2.71 9.05 -33.11
C ILE A 107 1.67 7.98 -33.43
N LEU A 108 1.78 6.83 -32.76
CA LEU A 108 0.86 5.70 -32.90
C LEU A 108 -0.45 5.91 -32.14
N ALA A 109 -0.37 6.36 -30.89
CA ALA A 109 -1.52 6.54 -30.01
C ALA A 109 -1.20 7.48 -28.84
N ARG A 110 -2.23 8.10 -28.27
CA ARG A 110 -2.17 8.78 -26.97
C ARG A 110 -2.70 7.85 -25.89
N ILE A 111 -1.89 7.58 -24.88
CA ILE A 111 -2.26 6.72 -23.76
C ILE A 111 -2.58 7.60 -22.55
N SER A 112 -3.86 7.68 -22.22
CA SER A 112 -4.39 8.33 -21.01
C SER A 112 -4.37 7.34 -19.85
N THR A 113 -3.75 7.71 -18.74
CA THR A 113 -3.55 6.83 -17.58
C THR A 113 -4.25 7.41 -16.37
N TYR A 114 -5.21 6.67 -15.83
CA TYR A 114 -5.95 6.98 -14.61
C TYR A 114 -5.39 6.12 -13.47
N LEU A 115 -5.05 6.74 -12.35
CA LEU A 115 -4.34 6.12 -11.23
C LEU A 115 -5.22 6.07 -9.98
N LEU A 116 -5.21 4.92 -9.30
CA LEU A 116 -5.88 4.70 -8.01
C LEU A 116 -4.96 3.90 -7.09
N ALA A 117 -4.61 4.46 -5.93
CA ALA A 117 -3.72 3.78 -4.99
C ALA A 117 -4.45 2.78 -4.07
N SER A 118 -5.72 3.04 -3.72
CA SER A 118 -6.47 2.21 -2.78
C SER A 118 -7.86 1.82 -3.31
N PRO A 119 -8.36 0.62 -2.97
CA PRO A 119 -9.67 0.13 -3.40
C PRO A 119 -10.79 0.78 -2.55
N SER A 120 -10.92 2.11 -2.61
CA SER A 120 -12.01 2.81 -1.92
C SER A 120 -13.28 2.83 -2.77
N PRO A 121 -14.46 2.45 -2.23
CA PRO A 121 -15.75 2.57 -2.92
C PRO A 121 -16.04 4.00 -3.41
N SER A 122 -15.46 5.02 -2.79
CA SER A 122 -15.60 6.43 -3.20
C SER A 122 -15.09 6.69 -4.62
N PHE A 123 -14.20 5.84 -5.15
CA PHE A 123 -13.70 5.94 -6.52
C PHE A 123 -14.64 5.36 -7.57
N ALA A 124 -15.58 4.47 -7.19
CA ALA A 124 -16.54 3.89 -8.13
C ALA A 124 -17.29 4.91 -8.99
N PRO A 125 -17.88 6.00 -8.43
CA PRO A 125 -18.53 7.05 -9.23
C PRO A 125 -17.56 7.83 -10.12
N LEU A 126 -16.26 7.82 -9.84
CA LEU A 126 -15.24 8.50 -10.66
C LEU A 126 -14.77 7.63 -11.83
N ILE A 127 -14.74 6.31 -11.67
CA ILE A 127 -14.40 5.36 -12.75
C ILE A 127 -15.55 5.23 -13.76
N LYS A 128 -16.80 5.18 -13.27
CA LYS A 128 -18.00 5.02 -14.11
C LYS A 128 -18.03 5.91 -15.38
N PRO A 129 -17.83 7.24 -15.31
CA PRO A 129 -17.88 8.09 -16.50
C PRO A 129 -16.74 7.86 -17.49
N LEU A 130 -15.66 7.19 -17.09
CA LEU A 130 -14.54 6.85 -17.98
C LEU A 130 -14.85 5.67 -18.89
N LEU A 131 -15.87 4.87 -18.56
CA LEU A 131 -16.23 3.64 -19.26
C LEU A 131 -17.51 3.85 -20.08
N THR A 132 -17.34 4.44 -21.26
CA THR A 132 -18.36 4.59 -22.30
C THR A 132 -18.21 3.51 -23.39
N PRO A 133 -19.25 3.24 -24.20
CA PRO A 133 -19.17 2.31 -25.33
C PRO A 133 -18.00 2.59 -26.30
N GLN A 134 -17.60 3.85 -26.46
CA GLN A 134 -16.47 4.21 -27.33
C GLN A 134 -15.10 3.97 -26.66
N SER A 135 -15.03 4.12 -25.34
CA SER A 135 -13.79 3.98 -24.57
C SER A 135 -13.48 2.53 -24.15
N ILE A 136 -14.51 1.69 -23.96
CA ILE A 136 -14.38 0.32 -23.47
C ILE A 136 -13.46 -0.53 -24.35
N PRO A 137 -13.59 -0.54 -25.69
CA PRO A 137 -12.67 -1.29 -26.57
C PRO A 137 -11.22 -0.81 -26.52
N ASN A 138 -10.98 0.37 -25.95
CA ASN A 138 -9.69 1.05 -25.90
C ASN A 138 -9.13 1.13 -24.47
N THR A 139 -9.71 0.41 -23.50
CA THR A 139 -9.33 0.48 -22.09
C THR A 139 -8.69 -0.83 -21.62
N LEU A 140 -7.56 -0.74 -20.93
CA LEU A 140 -6.89 -1.86 -20.25
C LEU A 140 -6.85 -1.61 -18.73
N LEU A 141 -7.24 -2.62 -17.97
CA LEU A 141 -7.11 -2.64 -16.52
C LEU A 141 -5.70 -3.10 -16.14
N VAL A 142 -5.05 -2.38 -15.23
CA VAL A 142 -3.73 -2.75 -14.71
C VAL A 142 -3.78 -2.79 -13.19
N VAL A 143 -3.43 -3.92 -12.58
CA VAL A 143 -3.24 -4.04 -11.12
C VAL A 143 -1.75 -4.12 -10.83
N LEU A 144 -1.26 -3.23 -9.97
CA LEU A 144 0.11 -3.21 -9.49
C LEU A 144 0.19 -3.94 -8.15
N LEU A 145 1.07 -4.93 -8.08
CA LEU A 145 1.41 -5.68 -6.88
C LEU A 145 2.90 -5.50 -6.56
N ASP A 146 3.32 -5.73 -5.33
CA ASP A 146 4.70 -5.53 -4.88
C ASP A 146 5.29 -6.82 -4.30
N TRP A 147 6.45 -7.23 -4.80
CA TRP A 147 7.22 -8.37 -4.29
C TRP A 147 7.79 -8.15 -2.87
N SER A 148 7.68 -6.96 -2.29
CA SER A 148 7.94 -6.77 -0.86
C SER A 148 6.92 -7.45 0.04
N GLU A 149 5.68 -7.66 -0.43
CA GLU A 149 4.57 -8.21 0.37
C GLU A 149 3.74 -9.26 -0.40
N PRO A 150 4.35 -10.34 -0.94
CA PRO A 150 3.67 -11.33 -1.78
C PRO A 150 2.51 -12.05 -1.11
N TRP A 151 2.55 -12.20 0.23
CA TRP A 151 1.47 -12.78 1.04
C TRP A 151 0.13 -12.02 0.93
N SER A 152 0.15 -10.75 0.53
CA SER A 152 -1.06 -9.92 0.42
C SER A 152 -1.73 -9.97 -0.95
N TRP A 153 -1.10 -10.59 -1.95
CA TRP A 153 -1.46 -10.40 -3.37
C TRP A 153 -2.86 -10.87 -3.72
N VAL A 154 -3.22 -12.10 -3.34
CA VAL A 154 -4.52 -12.68 -3.70
C VAL A 154 -5.65 -11.91 -3.03
N ARG A 155 -5.44 -11.47 -1.78
CA ARG A 155 -6.35 -10.56 -1.06
C ARG A 155 -6.49 -9.20 -1.75
N GLN A 156 -5.38 -8.53 -2.06
CA GLN A 156 -5.40 -7.24 -2.76
C GLN A 156 -6.10 -7.34 -4.12
N LEU A 157 -5.81 -8.40 -4.88
CA LEU A 157 -6.44 -8.66 -6.16
C LEU A 157 -7.97 -8.84 -5.98
N ARG A 158 -8.42 -9.59 -4.96
CA ARG A 158 -9.85 -9.78 -4.68
C ARG A 158 -10.54 -8.44 -4.46
N GLU A 159 -9.97 -7.55 -3.66
CA GLU A 159 -10.57 -6.24 -3.38
C GLU A 159 -10.74 -5.39 -4.64
N TRP A 160 -9.71 -5.34 -5.50
CA TRP A 160 -9.78 -4.62 -6.76
C TRP A 160 -10.84 -5.18 -7.69
N MET A 161 -10.95 -6.51 -7.75
CA MET A 161 -11.91 -7.21 -8.61
C MET A 161 -13.34 -6.99 -8.13
N LEU A 162 -13.58 -6.99 -6.81
CA LEU A 162 -14.89 -6.68 -6.24
C LEU A 162 -15.28 -5.20 -6.47
N LEU A 163 -14.35 -4.25 -6.30
CA LEU A 163 -14.59 -2.84 -6.61
C LEU A 163 -14.94 -2.65 -8.09
N LEU A 164 -14.19 -3.28 -9.00
CA LEU A 164 -14.46 -3.23 -10.43
C LEU A 164 -15.82 -3.82 -10.77
N ARG A 165 -16.18 -4.97 -10.18
CA ARG A 165 -17.48 -5.62 -10.40
C ARG A 165 -18.64 -4.67 -10.07
N ILE A 166 -18.54 -3.89 -8.98
CA ILE A 166 -19.54 -2.86 -8.63
C ILE A 166 -19.66 -1.81 -9.73
N VAL A 167 -18.53 -1.30 -10.22
CA VAL A 167 -18.52 -0.26 -11.26
C VAL A 167 -19.11 -0.80 -12.56
N LEU A 168 -18.66 -1.97 -13.01
CA LEU A 168 -19.02 -2.57 -14.30
C LEU A 168 -20.50 -3.00 -14.33
N LEU A 169 -21.03 -3.53 -13.22
CA LEU A 169 -22.46 -3.85 -13.11
C LEU A 169 -23.35 -2.60 -13.12
N ALA A 170 -22.84 -1.46 -12.64
CA ALA A 170 -23.54 -0.18 -12.60
C ALA A 170 -23.50 0.60 -13.94
N LEU A 171 -22.82 0.08 -14.97
CA LEU A 171 -22.80 0.66 -16.31
C LEU A 171 -24.14 0.44 -17.05
N PRO A 172 -24.47 1.32 -18.02
CA PRO A 172 -25.67 1.16 -18.84
C PRO A 172 -25.56 -0.07 -19.76
N ASP A 173 -26.70 -0.59 -20.22
CA ASP A 173 -26.76 -1.82 -21.02
C ASP A 173 -25.97 -1.74 -22.33
N GLU A 174 -25.93 -0.56 -22.97
CA GLU A 174 -25.11 -0.34 -24.17
C GLU A 174 -23.62 -0.63 -23.90
N SER A 175 -23.10 -0.19 -22.76
CA SER A 175 -21.72 -0.47 -22.35
C SER A 175 -21.50 -1.95 -22.05
N LYS A 176 -22.51 -2.64 -21.49
CA LYS A 176 -22.44 -4.08 -21.22
C LYS A 176 -22.40 -4.91 -22.50
N ILE A 177 -23.19 -4.55 -23.50
CA ILE A 177 -23.15 -5.18 -24.84
C ILE A 177 -21.75 -5.00 -25.45
N THR A 178 -21.19 -3.78 -25.39
CA THR A 178 -19.82 -3.56 -25.87
C THR A 178 -18.79 -4.38 -25.11
N MET A 179 -18.93 -4.54 -23.78
CA MET A 179 -18.05 -5.40 -22.99
C MET A 179 -18.13 -6.87 -23.43
N GLU A 180 -19.32 -7.40 -23.69
CA GLU A 180 -19.51 -8.76 -24.21
C GLU A 180 -18.82 -8.96 -25.58
N GLU A 181 -18.95 -7.98 -26.48
CA GLU A 181 -18.27 -7.98 -27.78
C GLU A 181 -16.75 -7.98 -27.63
N VAL A 182 -16.22 -7.12 -26.74
CA VAL A 182 -14.79 -7.06 -26.43
C VAL A 182 -14.31 -8.40 -25.89
N MET A 183 -15.01 -9.01 -24.93
CA MET A 183 -14.64 -10.32 -24.38
C MET A 183 -14.69 -11.44 -25.42
N SER A 184 -15.66 -11.42 -26.33
CA SER A 184 -15.72 -12.38 -27.45
C SER A 184 -14.48 -12.30 -28.34
N GLN A 185 -14.04 -11.08 -28.68
CA GLN A 185 -12.81 -10.89 -29.46
C GLN A 185 -11.56 -11.33 -28.69
N TRP A 186 -11.50 -11.01 -27.39
CA TRP A 186 -10.34 -11.29 -26.56
C TRP A 186 -10.09 -12.78 -26.32
N LYS A 187 -11.12 -13.63 -26.40
CA LYS A 187 -10.96 -15.10 -26.33
C LYS A 187 -10.05 -15.66 -27.42
N GLU A 188 -9.99 -15.00 -28.59
CA GLU A 188 -9.20 -15.46 -29.74
C GLU A 188 -7.84 -14.73 -29.87
N ARG A 189 -7.68 -13.53 -29.32
CA ARG A 189 -6.47 -12.70 -29.49
C ARG A 189 -5.23 -13.37 -28.93
N GLY A 190 -4.22 -13.60 -29.76
CA GLY A 190 -2.93 -14.15 -29.31
C GLY A 190 -2.96 -15.64 -28.96
N ARG A 191 -4.04 -16.36 -29.29
CA ARG A 191 -4.18 -17.81 -29.06
C ARG A 191 -3.40 -18.68 -30.07
N GLY A 192 -2.66 -18.06 -30.98
CA GLY A 192 -1.88 -18.74 -32.04
C GLY A 192 -2.67 -19.05 -33.32
N GLY A 193 -3.93 -18.60 -33.40
CA GLY A 193 -4.77 -18.67 -34.62
C GLY A 193 -4.70 -17.39 -35.45
N ALA A 194 -5.82 -17.02 -36.09
CA ALA A 194 -5.93 -15.90 -37.02
C ALA A 194 -5.74 -14.49 -36.44
N VAL A 195 -5.66 -14.31 -35.12
CA VAL A 195 -5.60 -12.99 -34.49
C VAL A 195 -4.39 -12.87 -33.59
N ASN A 196 -3.52 -11.90 -33.88
CA ASN A 196 -2.39 -11.53 -33.02
C ASN A 196 -2.89 -10.89 -31.71
N LEU A 197 -2.03 -10.81 -30.69
CA LEU A 197 -2.41 -10.19 -29.42
C LEU A 197 -2.85 -8.72 -29.58
N ASP A 198 -2.23 -7.99 -30.50
CA ASP A 198 -2.57 -6.60 -30.83
C ASP A 198 -3.91 -6.44 -31.58
N GLY A 199 -4.63 -7.54 -31.83
CA GLY A 199 -5.89 -7.56 -32.55
C GLY A 199 -5.75 -7.53 -34.08
N THR A 200 -4.53 -7.47 -34.62
CA THR A 200 -4.30 -7.55 -36.07
C THR A 200 -4.43 -8.99 -36.57
N ALA A 201 -4.78 -9.15 -37.85
CA ALA A 201 -4.82 -10.47 -38.47
C ALA A 201 -3.41 -11.10 -38.53
N ALA A 202 -3.30 -12.35 -38.11
CA ALA A 202 -2.09 -13.15 -38.22
C ALA A 202 -1.85 -13.51 -39.69
N THR A 203 -0.65 -13.23 -40.19
CA THR A 203 -0.26 -13.51 -41.58
C THR A 203 -0.09 -15.00 -41.88
N ALA A 204 0.04 -15.83 -40.84
CA ALA A 204 0.27 -17.28 -40.94
C ALA A 204 -1.00 -18.14 -40.97
N ALA A 205 -2.20 -17.56 -40.79
CA ALA A 205 -3.46 -18.32 -40.66
C ALA A 205 -4.12 -18.70 -42.00
N ALA A 206 -3.32 -18.96 -43.04
CA ALA A 206 -3.82 -19.21 -44.39
C ALA A 206 -4.31 -20.65 -44.64
N ASP A 207 -4.05 -21.61 -43.74
CA ASP A 207 -4.50 -22.99 -43.89
C ASP A 207 -5.09 -23.54 -42.58
N GLY A 208 -6.41 -23.74 -42.56
CA GLY A 208 -7.09 -24.64 -41.61
C GLY A 208 -7.14 -24.18 -40.14
N ASP A 209 -7.40 -22.91 -39.87
CA ASP A 209 -7.57 -22.39 -38.50
C ASP A 209 -8.82 -22.99 -37.83
N VAL A 210 -8.64 -24.10 -37.13
CA VAL A 210 -9.66 -24.67 -36.24
C VAL A 210 -9.42 -24.06 -34.86
N SER A 211 -10.22 -23.06 -34.48
CA SER A 211 -10.21 -22.55 -33.11
C SER A 211 -10.54 -23.71 -32.17
N LEU A 212 -9.56 -24.11 -31.37
CA LEU A 212 -9.73 -25.14 -30.36
C LEU A 212 -10.62 -24.57 -29.25
N PRO A 213 -11.53 -25.39 -28.69
CA PRO A 213 -12.35 -24.94 -27.57
C PRO A 213 -11.47 -24.52 -26.39
N LEU A 214 -11.96 -23.56 -25.61
CA LEU A 214 -11.30 -23.08 -24.40
C LEU A 214 -11.08 -24.23 -23.42
N GLY A 215 -9.91 -24.24 -22.79
CA GLY A 215 -9.59 -25.17 -21.70
C GLY A 215 -10.36 -24.85 -20.41
N PRO A 216 -10.32 -25.76 -19.42
CA PRO A 216 -10.91 -25.49 -18.12
C PRO A 216 -10.21 -24.30 -17.43
N GLY A 217 -10.97 -23.48 -16.71
CA GLY A 217 -10.48 -22.25 -16.10
C GLY A 217 -10.25 -21.08 -17.07
N GLU A 218 -10.22 -21.28 -18.38
CA GLU A 218 -9.97 -20.19 -19.34
C GLU A 218 -11.24 -19.36 -19.58
N TRP A 219 -11.19 -18.07 -19.26
CA TRP A 219 -12.29 -17.12 -19.48
C TRP A 219 -13.64 -17.52 -18.83
N GLU A 220 -13.59 -18.18 -17.67
CA GLU A 220 -14.79 -18.53 -16.91
C GLU A 220 -15.46 -17.30 -16.28
N GLU A 221 -14.68 -16.30 -15.88
CA GLU A 221 -15.15 -15.09 -15.20
C GLU A 221 -14.61 -13.82 -15.90
N PRO A 222 -14.97 -13.57 -17.18
CA PRO A 222 -14.51 -12.40 -17.90
C PRO A 222 -15.03 -11.12 -17.24
N LEU A 223 -14.18 -10.11 -17.07
CA LEU A 223 -14.58 -8.85 -16.43
C LEU A 223 -15.36 -7.92 -17.36
N GLY A 224 -15.24 -8.08 -18.67
CA GLY A 224 -15.74 -7.11 -19.66
C GLY A 224 -14.65 -6.17 -20.21
N LEU A 225 -13.50 -6.09 -19.54
CA LEU A 225 -12.31 -5.37 -19.97
C LEU A 225 -11.07 -6.27 -19.79
N PRO A 226 -10.04 -6.14 -20.64
CA PRO A 226 -8.81 -6.89 -20.46
C PRO A 226 -8.06 -6.46 -19.19
N LEU A 227 -7.39 -7.41 -18.54
CA LEU A 227 -6.65 -7.23 -17.30
C LEU A 227 -5.17 -7.62 -17.46
N CYS A 228 -4.30 -6.79 -16.89
CA CYS A 228 -2.86 -7.03 -16.76
C CYS A 228 -2.45 -6.87 -15.29
N VAL A 229 -1.80 -7.88 -14.72
CA VAL A 229 -1.22 -7.80 -13.38
C VAL A 229 0.28 -7.66 -13.49
N VAL A 230 0.81 -6.60 -12.87
CA VAL A 230 2.23 -6.26 -12.89
C VAL A 230 2.75 -6.38 -11.46
N CYS A 231 3.60 -7.38 -11.21
CA CYS A 231 4.28 -7.51 -9.93
C CYS A 231 5.62 -6.76 -10.01
N GLN A 232 5.72 -5.66 -9.28
CA GLN A 232 6.89 -4.79 -9.24
C GLN A 232 7.92 -5.30 -8.23
N ASN A 233 9.12 -4.72 -8.31
CA ASN A 233 10.23 -4.95 -7.40
C ASN A 233 10.67 -6.43 -7.29
N ALA A 234 10.74 -7.15 -8.41
CA ALA A 234 11.11 -8.57 -8.42
C ALA A 234 12.52 -8.86 -7.84
N GLU A 235 13.38 -7.85 -7.71
CA GLU A 235 14.64 -7.96 -6.95
C GLU A 235 14.44 -8.28 -5.45
N GLN A 236 13.25 -8.02 -4.89
CA GLN A 236 12.89 -8.39 -3.52
C GLN A 236 12.85 -9.91 -3.32
N MET A 237 12.69 -10.70 -4.38
CA MET A 237 12.77 -12.16 -4.30
C MET A 237 14.12 -12.62 -3.73
N GLU A 238 15.22 -11.96 -4.11
CA GLU A 238 16.55 -12.25 -3.56
C GLU A 238 16.66 -11.89 -2.07
N ILE A 239 15.94 -10.84 -1.65
CA ILE A 239 15.89 -10.43 -0.24
C ILE A 239 15.07 -11.42 0.58
N LEU A 240 13.93 -11.89 0.06
CA LEU A 240 13.10 -12.92 0.69
C LEU A 240 13.87 -14.23 0.88
N GLU A 241 14.63 -14.67 -0.12
CA GLU A 241 15.48 -15.86 -0.02
C GLU A 241 16.52 -15.72 1.10
N LYS A 242 17.21 -14.56 1.15
CA LYS A 242 18.30 -14.34 2.12
C LYS A 242 17.81 -14.08 3.55
N THR A 243 16.70 -13.39 3.72
CA THR A 243 16.25 -12.88 5.03
C THR A 243 15.11 -13.68 5.63
N GLN A 244 14.23 -14.23 4.81
CA GLN A 244 13.05 -14.99 5.22
C GLN A 244 13.16 -16.48 4.91
N SER A 245 14.32 -16.94 4.43
CA SER A 245 14.59 -18.34 4.07
C SER A 245 13.61 -18.93 3.04
N TRP A 246 13.04 -18.07 2.18
CA TRP A 246 12.24 -18.53 1.04
C TRP A 246 13.10 -19.36 0.11
N LYS A 247 12.52 -20.41 -0.47
CA LYS A 247 13.13 -21.21 -1.50
C LYS A 247 12.33 -21.10 -2.78
N GLU A 248 12.82 -21.81 -3.80
CA GLU A 248 12.15 -21.87 -5.10
C GLU A 248 10.72 -22.42 -5.02
N GLU A 249 10.43 -23.28 -4.04
CA GLU A 249 9.10 -23.85 -3.86
C GLU A 249 8.04 -22.79 -3.49
N GLU A 250 8.36 -21.84 -2.61
CA GLU A 250 7.44 -20.75 -2.25
C GLU A 250 7.20 -19.80 -3.43
N PHE A 251 8.23 -19.49 -4.23
CA PHE A 251 8.08 -18.65 -5.44
C PHE A 251 7.21 -19.33 -6.51
N ASP A 252 7.40 -20.64 -6.71
CA ASP A 252 6.59 -21.42 -7.65
C ASP A 252 5.13 -21.49 -7.22
N VAL A 253 4.86 -21.67 -5.91
CA VAL A 253 3.50 -21.65 -5.36
C VAL A 253 2.83 -20.29 -5.62
N VAL A 254 3.51 -19.18 -5.35
CA VAL A 254 3.00 -17.83 -5.66
C VAL A 254 2.62 -17.73 -7.14
N LEU A 255 3.51 -18.19 -8.03
CA LEU A 255 3.28 -18.15 -9.46
C LEU A 255 2.12 -19.04 -9.89
N GLN A 256 1.97 -20.25 -9.32
CA GLN A 256 0.85 -21.16 -9.62
C GLN A 256 -0.50 -20.58 -9.20
N PHE A 257 -0.60 -19.99 -8.00
CA PHE A 257 -1.83 -19.31 -7.54
C PHE A 257 -2.21 -18.16 -8.47
N MET A 258 -1.26 -17.24 -8.73
CA MET A 258 -1.53 -16.07 -9.56
C MET A 258 -1.93 -16.47 -10.98
N ARG A 259 -1.25 -17.45 -11.60
CA ARG A 259 -1.61 -17.94 -12.93
C ARG A 259 -2.99 -18.58 -12.97
N THR A 260 -3.35 -19.36 -11.95
CA THR A 260 -4.66 -20.03 -11.86
C THR A 260 -5.79 -19.01 -11.79
N ILE A 261 -5.67 -18.02 -10.90
CA ILE A 261 -6.66 -16.97 -10.72
C ILE A 261 -6.80 -16.12 -11.98
N LEU A 262 -5.67 -15.69 -12.56
CA LEU A 262 -5.66 -14.81 -13.72
C LEU A 262 -6.15 -15.49 -15.01
N LEU A 263 -6.03 -16.82 -15.12
CA LEU A 263 -6.57 -17.60 -16.23
C LEU A 263 -8.09 -17.44 -16.37
N ARG A 264 -8.81 -17.35 -15.24
CA ARG A 264 -10.27 -17.19 -15.21
C ARG A 264 -10.74 -15.89 -15.82
N HIS A 265 -9.91 -14.86 -15.73
CA HIS A 265 -10.17 -13.53 -16.29
C HIS A 265 -9.53 -13.33 -17.68
N GLY A 266 -8.79 -14.31 -18.21
CA GLY A 266 -8.01 -14.16 -19.43
C GLY A 266 -6.91 -13.09 -19.31
N ALA A 267 -6.44 -12.86 -18.09
CA ALA A 267 -5.50 -11.78 -17.78
C ALA A 267 -4.05 -12.16 -18.10
N SER A 268 -3.19 -11.14 -18.15
CA SER A 268 -1.74 -11.32 -18.22
C SER A 268 -1.07 -11.11 -16.88
N LEU A 269 0.11 -11.72 -16.70
CA LEU A 269 0.97 -11.57 -15.53
C LEU A 269 2.39 -11.23 -15.99
N ILE A 270 3.01 -10.22 -15.38
CA ILE A 270 4.40 -9.89 -15.66
C ILE A 270 5.13 -9.41 -14.41
N TYR A 271 6.38 -9.84 -14.24
CA TYR A 271 7.26 -9.34 -13.19
C TYR A 271 8.19 -8.26 -13.75
N THR A 272 8.44 -7.26 -12.92
CA THR A 272 9.29 -6.13 -13.28
C THR A 272 10.25 -5.81 -12.14
N ALA A 273 11.48 -5.48 -12.51
CA ALA A 273 12.52 -5.01 -11.60
C ALA A 273 13.18 -3.77 -12.23
N PRO A 274 13.54 -2.73 -11.46
CA PRO A 274 14.16 -1.51 -12.01
C PRO A 274 15.47 -1.78 -12.77
N SER A 275 16.18 -2.85 -12.42
CA SER A 275 17.48 -3.23 -12.98
C SER A 275 17.40 -4.16 -14.20
N VAL A 276 16.22 -4.67 -14.54
CA VAL A 276 16.04 -5.72 -15.56
C VAL A 276 15.10 -5.26 -16.67
N SER A 277 15.54 -5.37 -17.92
CA SER A 277 14.68 -5.11 -19.08
C SER A 277 13.53 -6.13 -19.13
N SER A 278 12.29 -5.66 -19.07
CA SER A 278 11.09 -6.48 -19.14
C SER A 278 10.37 -6.34 -20.50
N GLN A 279 9.39 -7.22 -20.74
CA GLN A 279 8.51 -7.15 -21.90
C GLN A 279 7.26 -6.30 -21.65
N LEU A 280 7.25 -5.50 -20.57
CA LEU A 280 6.08 -4.76 -20.10
C LEU A 280 5.51 -3.82 -21.17
N GLN A 281 6.39 -3.05 -21.82
CA GLN A 281 6.00 -2.11 -22.85
C GLN A 281 5.26 -2.82 -23.99
N THR A 282 5.88 -3.88 -24.53
CA THR A 282 5.29 -4.69 -25.60
C THR A 282 3.95 -5.30 -25.17
N LEU A 283 3.87 -5.84 -23.96
CA LEU A 283 2.66 -6.45 -23.44
C LEU A 283 1.51 -5.44 -23.33
N VAL A 284 1.75 -4.30 -22.68
CA VAL A 284 0.72 -3.28 -22.46
C VAL A 284 0.28 -2.63 -23.77
N HIS A 285 1.22 -2.33 -24.68
CA HIS A 285 0.89 -1.69 -25.96
C HIS A 285 0.13 -2.65 -26.89
N SER A 286 0.55 -3.92 -26.97
CA SER A 286 -0.23 -4.94 -27.69
C SER A 286 -1.61 -5.16 -27.08
N SER A 287 -1.73 -5.22 -25.74
CA SER A 287 -3.03 -5.33 -25.08
C SER A 287 -3.95 -4.14 -25.32
N LEU A 288 -3.41 -2.93 -25.56
CA LEU A 288 -4.20 -1.76 -25.97
C LEU A 288 -4.59 -1.78 -27.46
N GLY A 289 -4.21 -2.83 -28.21
CA GLY A 289 -4.39 -2.93 -29.65
C GLY A 289 -3.56 -1.91 -30.42
N ILE A 290 -2.41 -1.51 -29.87
CA ILE A 290 -1.46 -0.64 -30.55
C ILE A 290 -0.43 -1.54 -31.23
N TYR A 291 -0.32 -1.39 -32.54
CA TYR A 291 0.64 -2.14 -33.34
C TYR A 291 1.62 -1.19 -34.01
N SER A 292 2.90 -1.53 -33.93
CA SER A 292 3.95 -0.84 -34.68
C SER A 292 3.92 -1.30 -36.14
N LEU A 293 4.03 -0.36 -37.08
CA LEU A 293 4.12 -0.69 -38.51
C LEU A 293 5.51 -1.21 -38.89
N LEU A 294 6.49 -0.96 -38.03
CA LEU A 294 7.91 -1.16 -38.31
C LEU A 294 8.51 -2.33 -37.52
N LYS A 295 8.01 -2.58 -36.31
CA LYS A 295 8.59 -3.59 -35.39
C LYS A 295 7.52 -4.53 -34.86
N LYS A 296 7.56 -5.78 -35.33
CA LYS A 296 6.78 -6.89 -34.76
C LYS A 296 7.68 -7.73 -33.86
N GLN A 297 7.84 -7.34 -32.61
CA GLN A 297 8.47 -8.20 -31.61
C GLN A 297 7.38 -9.03 -30.92
N PRO A 298 7.32 -10.36 -31.14
CA PRO A 298 6.38 -11.20 -30.43
C PRO A 298 6.77 -11.28 -28.95
N LEU A 299 5.77 -11.31 -28.08
CA LEU A 299 5.99 -11.63 -26.67
C LEU A 299 6.53 -13.05 -26.53
N LYS A 300 7.51 -13.21 -25.66
CA LYS A 300 8.09 -14.49 -25.27
C LYS A 300 7.60 -14.86 -23.88
N PRO A 301 6.69 -15.82 -23.76
CA PRO A 301 6.26 -16.33 -22.46
C PRO A 301 7.46 -16.88 -21.68
N ASN A 302 7.50 -16.61 -20.38
CA ASN A 302 8.52 -17.10 -19.47
C ASN A 302 7.90 -17.39 -18.10
N VAL A 303 8.08 -18.62 -17.62
CA VAL A 303 7.68 -19.05 -16.28
C VAL A 303 8.82 -19.81 -15.59
N ILE A 304 10.01 -19.81 -16.19
CA ILE A 304 11.17 -20.56 -15.73
C ILE A 304 12.15 -19.65 -15.00
N ASP A 305 12.46 -18.48 -15.58
CA ASP A 305 13.27 -17.48 -14.87
C ASP A 305 12.37 -16.71 -13.90
N ARG A 306 12.50 -17.02 -12.61
CA ARG A 306 11.62 -16.52 -11.55
C ARG A 306 11.55 -14.98 -11.46
N ASP A 307 12.62 -14.27 -11.80
CA ASP A 307 12.69 -12.80 -11.79
C ASP A 307 12.21 -12.15 -13.10
N ARG A 308 11.91 -12.95 -14.14
CA ARG A 308 11.52 -12.49 -15.48
C ARG A 308 10.28 -13.20 -16.00
N VAL A 309 9.35 -13.49 -15.09
CA VAL A 309 8.06 -14.07 -15.43
C VAL A 309 7.30 -13.14 -16.37
N ALA A 310 6.80 -13.72 -17.46
CA ALA A 310 5.91 -13.07 -18.41
C ALA A 310 4.91 -14.10 -18.93
N VAL A 311 3.64 -13.92 -18.61
CA VAL A 311 2.51 -14.76 -19.03
C VAL A 311 1.57 -13.87 -19.85
N PRO A 312 1.65 -13.92 -21.19
CA PRO A 312 0.72 -13.20 -22.05
C PRO A 312 -0.71 -13.77 -21.95
N PRO A 313 -1.74 -12.99 -22.32
CA PRO A 313 -3.11 -13.49 -22.42
C PRO A 313 -3.20 -14.66 -23.41
N ASN A 314 -4.10 -15.61 -23.16
CA ASN A 314 -4.34 -16.80 -24.00
C ASN A 314 -3.14 -17.75 -24.21
N TRP A 315 -2.05 -17.61 -23.46
CA TRP A 315 -0.94 -18.55 -23.52
C TRP A 315 -1.05 -19.70 -22.51
N ASP A 316 -1.54 -19.40 -21.31
CA ASP A 316 -1.51 -20.34 -20.18
C ASP A 316 -2.63 -21.40 -20.24
N SER A 317 -2.52 -22.45 -19.42
CA SER A 317 -3.57 -23.45 -19.22
C SER A 317 -3.31 -24.27 -17.95
N TRP A 318 -4.35 -24.93 -17.39
CA TRP A 318 -4.19 -25.79 -16.20
C TRP A 318 -3.07 -26.82 -16.35
N GLY A 319 -2.92 -27.42 -17.54
CA GLY A 319 -1.83 -28.35 -17.83
C GLY A 319 -0.43 -27.72 -17.66
N LYS A 320 -0.24 -26.46 -18.08
CA LYS A 320 1.03 -25.74 -17.90
C LYS A 320 1.26 -25.28 -16.47
N ILE A 321 0.20 -25.00 -15.72
CA ILE A 321 0.29 -24.57 -14.32
C ILE A 321 0.66 -25.75 -13.42
N ARG A 322 0.00 -26.89 -13.62
CA ARG A 322 0.19 -28.08 -12.78
C ARG A 322 1.60 -28.68 -12.88
N VAL A 323 2.23 -28.61 -14.04
CA VAL A 323 3.58 -29.18 -14.23
C VAL A 323 4.70 -28.33 -13.65
N LEU A 324 4.43 -27.09 -13.20
CA LEU A 324 5.46 -26.24 -12.59
C LEU A 324 5.95 -26.86 -11.28
N ARG A 325 5.03 -27.30 -10.42
CA ARG A 325 5.31 -28.08 -9.20
C ARG A 325 4.20 -29.06 -8.91
N GLU A 326 4.60 -30.25 -8.45
CA GLU A 326 3.69 -31.29 -7.98
C GLU A 326 2.98 -30.87 -6.69
N GLY A 327 1.77 -31.40 -6.46
CA GLY A 327 0.99 -31.13 -5.24
C GLY A 327 0.12 -29.88 -5.28
N PHE A 328 0.14 -29.12 -6.39
CA PHE A 328 -0.74 -27.97 -6.58
C PHE A 328 -2.11 -28.39 -7.15
N ASP A 329 -3.18 -28.11 -6.41
CA ASP A 329 -4.56 -28.36 -6.80
C ASP A 329 -5.14 -27.13 -7.53
N VAL A 330 -4.98 -27.10 -8.85
CA VAL A 330 -5.45 -26.00 -9.70
C VAL A 330 -6.98 -25.89 -9.72
N GLU A 331 -7.68 -27.02 -9.62
CA GLU A 331 -9.14 -27.06 -9.55
C GLU A 331 -9.64 -26.35 -8.28
N ALA A 332 -9.12 -26.74 -7.11
CA ALA A 332 -9.53 -26.18 -5.84
C ALA A 332 -9.26 -24.67 -5.74
N VAL A 333 -8.10 -24.21 -6.23
CA VAL A 333 -7.77 -22.78 -6.27
C VAL A 333 -8.68 -22.02 -7.23
N SER A 334 -8.98 -22.60 -8.40
CA SER A 334 -9.89 -22.00 -9.38
C SER A 334 -11.29 -21.84 -8.79
N GLU A 335 -11.86 -22.89 -8.20
CA GLU A 335 -13.17 -22.87 -7.55
C GLU A 335 -13.22 -21.93 -6.35
N GLY A 336 -12.18 -21.95 -5.51
CA GLY A 336 -12.06 -21.07 -4.36
C GLY A 336 -12.06 -19.59 -4.71
N TRP A 337 -11.52 -19.25 -5.87
CA TRP A 337 -11.56 -17.88 -6.37
C TRP A 337 -12.99 -17.42 -6.75
N SER A 338 -13.84 -18.32 -7.29
CA SER A 338 -15.26 -17.96 -7.50
C SER A 338 -15.95 -17.63 -6.19
N ILE A 339 -15.68 -18.43 -5.14
CA ILE A 339 -16.23 -18.20 -3.80
C ILE A 339 -15.80 -16.82 -3.29
N ASP A 340 -14.52 -16.48 -3.44
CA ASP A 340 -13.98 -15.18 -3.03
C ASP A 340 -14.67 -14.00 -3.74
N LEU A 341 -14.98 -14.12 -5.03
CA LEU A 341 -15.62 -13.07 -5.81
C LEU A 341 -17.14 -12.90 -5.56
N GLU A 342 -17.78 -13.83 -4.85
CA GLU A 342 -19.17 -13.70 -4.38
C GLU A 342 -19.29 -12.88 -3.09
N SER A 343 -18.16 -12.56 -2.45
CA SER A 343 -18.10 -11.74 -1.25
C SER A 343 -18.67 -10.33 -1.46
N LYS A 344 -19.28 -9.77 -0.40
CA LYS A 344 -19.76 -8.38 -0.42
C LYS A 344 -18.61 -7.39 -0.33
N PHE A 345 -18.72 -6.30 -1.07
CA PHE A 345 -17.77 -5.19 -1.03
C PHE A 345 -18.47 -3.83 -0.88
N PRO A 346 -18.00 -2.92 0.01
CA PRO A 346 -16.91 -3.14 0.98
C PRO A 346 -17.27 -4.24 2.00
N PRO A 347 -16.26 -4.87 2.65
CA PRO A 347 -16.50 -5.93 3.61
C PRO A 347 -17.42 -5.45 4.74
N PRO A 348 -18.45 -6.24 5.14
CA PRO A 348 -19.39 -5.86 6.19
C PRO A 348 -18.72 -5.55 7.52
N GLY A 349 -17.63 -6.25 7.86
CA GLY A 349 -16.91 -6.08 9.13
C GLY A 349 -16.18 -4.74 9.26
N ARG A 350 -15.95 -4.01 8.16
CA ARG A 350 -15.19 -2.74 8.18
C ARG A 350 -15.88 -1.60 8.94
N ASN A 351 -17.19 -1.68 9.13
CA ASN A 351 -18.00 -0.69 9.86
C ASN A 351 -18.55 -1.22 11.20
N ALA A 352 -18.28 -2.48 11.55
CA ALA A 352 -18.79 -3.08 12.76
C ALA A 352 -17.73 -3.07 13.86
N ASN A 353 -18.10 -2.64 15.07
CA ASN A 353 -17.25 -2.85 16.24
C ASN A 353 -16.99 -4.36 16.38
N PRO A 354 -15.72 -4.83 16.36
CA PRO A 354 -15.40 -6.26 16.43
C PRO A 354 -15.99 -6.96 17.66
N ALA A 355 -16.21 -6.20 18.75
CA ALA A 355 -16.70 -6.70 20.03
C ALA A 355 -18.21 -7.04 20.05
N GLU A 356 -19.04 -6.53 19.14
CA GLU A 356 -20.50 -6.70 19.23
C GLU A 356 -21.07 -7.85 18.38
N ASN A 357 -20.35 -8.34 17.36
CA ASN A 357 -20.89 -9.31 16.39
C ASN A 357 -20.36 -10.75 16.52
N ALA A 358 -19.33 -11.01 17.34
CA ALA A 358 -18.81 -12.36 17.54
C ALA A 358 -19.80 -13.30 18.26
N THR A 359 -20.91 -12.78 18.81
CA THR A 359 -21.79 -13.53 19.72
C THR A 359 -23.14 -13.94 19.15
N VAL A 360 -23.51 -13.57 17.90
CA VAL A 360 -24.90 -13.79 17.41
C VAL A 360 -25.03 -14.75 16.21
N THR A 361 -24.01 -14.97 15.37
CA THR A 361 -24.18 -15.84 14.16
C THR A 361 -23.15 -16.95 13.93
N GLY A 362 -22.09 -17.09 14.73
CA GLY A 362 -21.06 -18.13 14.50
C GLY A 362 -20.26 -17.94 13.19
N THR A 363 -20.36 -16.75 12.59
CA THR A 363 -19.61 -16.34 11.40
C THR A 363 -18.30 -15.70 11.84
N GLU A 364 -17.17 -16.28 11.43
CA GLU A 364 -15.85 -15.69 11.69
C GLU A 364 -15.47 -14.71 10.57
N TYR A 365 -14.83 -13.61 10.95
CA TYR A 365 -14.36 -12.58 10.01
C TYR A 365 -12.84 -12.46 10.10
N ASP A 366 -12.20 -12.21 8.95
CA ASP A 366 -10.79 -11.91 8.90
C ASP A 366 -10.48 -10.47 9.37
N ALA A 367 -9.19 -10.13 9.42
CA ALA A 367 -8.73 -8.83 9.91
C ALA A 367 -9.28 -7.62 9.11
N ASP A 368 -9.69 -7.83 7.86
CA ASP A 368 -10.27 -6.79 7.00
C ASP A 368 -11.81 -6.78 7.01
N GLY A 369 -12.42 -7.69 7.77
CA GLY A 369 -13.85 -7.79 7.95
C GLY A 369 -14.58 -8.60 6.87
N TYR A 370 -13.86 -9.42 6.09
CA TYR A 370 -14.48 -10.41 5.20
C TYR A 370 -14.83 -11.68 5.96
N GLU A 371 -15.95 -12.31 5.60
CA GLU A 371 -16.35 -13.60 6.16
C GLU A 371 -15.35 -14.70 5.76
N ILE A 372 -14.84 -15.42 6.75
CA ILE A 372 -13.93 -16.56 6.55
C ILE A 372 -14.75 -17.70 5.95
N THR A 373 -14.62 -17.88 4.64
CA THR A 373 -15.42 -18.85 3.89
C THR A 373 -14.59 -20.11 3.60
N PRO A 374 -15.07 -21.32 3.96
CA PRO A 374 -14.40 -22.55 3.62
C PRO A 374 -14.17 -22.67 2.11
N GLY A 375 -12.96 -23.03 1.71
CA GLY A 375 -12.60 -23.17 0.30
C GLY A 375 -12.18 -21.87 -0.39
N SER A 376 -12.10 -20.73 0.31
CA SER A 376 -11.55 -19.48 -0.24
C SER A 376 -10.11 -19.66 -0.74
N ALA A 377 -9.84 -19.18 -1.96
CA ALA A 377 -8.49 -19.16 -2.53
C ALA A 377 -7.57 -18.17 -1.81
N VAL A 378 -8.12 -17.05 -1.29
CA VAL A 378 -7.37 -16.13 -0.41
C VAL A 378 -6.84 -16.87 0.82
N ILE A 379 -7.70 -17.64 1.50
CA ILE A 379 -7.29 -18.40 2.68
C ILE A 379 -6.24 -19.46 2.32
N MET A 380 -6.48 -20.25 1.26
CA MET A 380 -5.50 -21.25 0.80
C MET A 380 -4.13 -20.62 0.46
N PHE A 381 -4.14 -19.43 -0.13
CA PHE A 381 -2.93 -18.69 -0.46
C PHE A 381 -2.20 -18.20 0.80
N GLU A 382 -2.89 -17.58 1.73
CA GLU A 382 -2.31 -17.04 2.98
C GLU A 382 -1.81 -18.15 3.92
N GLU A 383 -2.45 -19.32 3.89
CA GLU A 383 -1.96 -20.52 4.59
C GLU A 383 -0.65 -21.04 3.99
N SER A 384 -0.52 -20.98 2.66
CA SER A 384 0.65 -21.43 1.91
C SER A 384 1.81 -20.41 1.97
N ILE A 385 1.49 -19.12 1.89
CA ILE A 385 2.42 -17.99 1.83
C ILE A 385 2.16 -17.09 3.03
N ARG A 386 2.83 -17.39 4.14
CA ARG A 386 2.62 -16.71 5.42
C ARG A 386 3.29 -15.35 5.48
N ASN A 387 2.64 -14.42 6.17
CA ASN A 387 3.22 -13.12 6.48
C ASN A 387 4.24 -13.24 7.63
N PRO A 388 5.52 -12.90 7.43
CA PRO A 388 6.56 -13.01 8.45
C PRO A 388 6.30 -12.12 9.68
N THR A 389 5.59 -10.99 9.52
CA THR A 389 5.21 -10.13 10.66
C THR A 389 4.18 -10.78 11.56
N HIS A 390 3.25 -11.56 11.01
CA HIS A 390 2.25 -12.28 11.79
C HIS A 390 2.89 -13.43 12.58
N ASP A 391 3.86 -14.13 11.99
CA ASP A 391 4.63 -15.16 12.69
C ASP A 391 5.46 -14.57 13.84
N ALA A 392 6.10 -13.41 13.62
CA ALA A 392 6.84 -12.70 14.67
C ALA A 392 5.93 -12.26 15.83
N LEU A 393 4.72 -11.75 15.52
CA LEU A 393 3.72 -11.38 16.53
C LEU A 393 3.17 -12.60 17.28
N GLN A 394 2.94 -13.72 16.60
CA GLN A 394 2.47 -14.95 17.23
C GLN A 394 3.55 -15.62 18.10
N MET A 395 4.83 -15.52 17.70
CA MET A 395 5.96 -15.94 18.52
C MET A 395 6.18 -15.01 19.72
N ALA A 396 6.09 -13.69 19.54
CA ALA A 396 6.18 -12.72 20.64
C ALA A 396 5.00 -12.85 21.62
N GLY A 397 3.80 -13.16 21.13
CA GLY A 397 2.60 -13.40 21.93
C GLY A 397 2.62 -14.70 22.75
N ARG A 398 3.59 -15.60 22.51
CA ARG A 398 3.79 -16.78 23.36
C ARG A 398 4.54 -16.47 24.66
N ASP A 399 5.33 -15.40 24.70
CA ASP A 399 6.17 -15.06 25.86
C ASP A 399 5.65 -13.86 26.68
N THR A 400 4.62 -13.15 26.23
CA THR A 400 3.99 -12.08 27.02
C THR A 400 2.47 -12.06 26.85
N HIS A 401 1.74 -12.24 27.94
CA HIS A 401 0.32 -11.92 28.02
C HIS A 401 0.09 -10.44 27.68
N SER A 402 -0.29 -10.14 26.43
CA SER A 402 -1.16 -9.03 26.00
C SER A 402 -1.07 -8.90 24.49
N THR A 403 -2.14 -9.26 23.77
CA THR A 403 -2.33 -8.95 22.35
C THR A 403 -2.87 -7.53 22.15
N THR A 404 -2.64 -6.63 23.09
CA THR A 404 -3.14 -5.25 23.05
C THR A 404 -1.97 -4.32 23.27
N LEU A 405 -1.58 -3.59 22.21
CA LEU A 405 -0.61 -2.49 22.25
C LEU A 405 -1.23 -1.20 22.82
N GLU A 406 -2.47 -1.29 23.30
CA GLU A 406 -3.14 -0.25 24.06
C GLU A 406 -2.94 -0.56 25.55
N VAL A 407 -2.15 0.26 26.22
CA VAL A 407 -2.23 0.33 27.68
C VAL A 407 -3.59 0.95 27.98
N GLU A 408 -4.54 0.13 28.43
CA GLU A 408 -5.83 0.63 28.94
C GLU A 408 -5.51 1.62 30.07
N THR A 409 -5.60 2.92 29.77
CA THR A 409 -5.37 3.94 30.77
C THR A 409 -6.51 3.85 31.75
N GLN A 410 -6.20 3.48 32.99
CA GLN A 410 -7.18 3.44 34.07
C GLN A 410 -7.86 4.81 34.16
N ASP A 411 -9.19 4.82 34.28
CA ASP A 411 -9.96 6.07 34.34
C ASP A 411 -9.37 6.99 35.43
N THR A 412 -9.10 8.23 35.03
CA THR A 412 -8.38 9.21 35.85
C THR A 412 -9.03 9.38 37.22
N GLN A 413 -10.36 9.31 37.28
CA GLN A 413 -11.11 9.46 38.51
C GLN A 413 -10.89 8.28 39.47
N ILE A 414 -10.84 7.05 38.95
CA ILE A 414 -10.60 5.83 39.73
C ILE A 414 -9.17 5.81 40.28
N PHE A 415 -8.19 6.19 39.46
CA PHE A 415 -6.79 6.30 39.88
C PHE A 415 -6.62 7.34 40.99
N LEU A 416 -7.22 8.52 40.82
CA LEU A 416 -7.15 9.59 41.81
C LEU A 416 -7.85 9.20 43.11
N GLU A 417 -8.99 8.52 43.06
CA GLU A 417 -9.70 8.05 44.25
C GLU A 417 -8.86 7.05 45.05
N ALA A 418 -8.22 6.09 44.37
CA ALA A 418 -7.32 5.13 45.00
C ALA A 418 -6.11 5.81 45.66
N ARG A 419 -5.54 6.84 45.02
CA ARG A 419 -4.43 7.62 45.58
C ARG A 419 -4.85 8.54 46.71
N ASN A 420 -6.06 9.12 46.65
CA ASN A 420 -6.56 9.99 47.71
C ASN A 420 -6.80 9.20 49.00
N LYS A 421 -7.30 7.96 48.89
CA LYS A 421 -7.44 7.05 50.03
C LYS A 421 -6.09 6.70 50.69
N GLN A 422 -5.04 6.53 49.88
CA GLN A 422 -3.69 6.36 50.41
C GLN A 422 -3.18 7.63 51.10
N LEU A 423 -3.44 8.81 50.52
CA LEU A 423 -3.06 10.10 51.10
C LEU A 423 -3.75 10.37 52.45
N GLU A 424 -5.05 10.06 52.56
CA GLU A 424 -5.80 10.16 53.81
C GLU A 424 -5.24 9.23 54.89
N ALA A 425 -4.86 7.99 54.53
CA ALA A 425 -4.23 7.06 55.45
C ALA A 425 -2.86 7.57 55.94
N TYR A 426 -2.07 8.21 55.07
CA TYR A 426 -0.82 8.85 55.49
C TYR A 426 -1.06 10.08 56.37
N ARG A 427 -2.06 10.90 56.07
CA ARG A 427 -2.43 12.04 56.92
C ARG A 427 -2.87 11.60 58.32
N GLN A 428 -3.69 10.57 58.42
CA GLN A 428 -4.10 10.01 59.71
C GLN A 428 -2.90 9.47 60.50
N LYS A 429 -1.98 8.76 59.84
CA LYS A 429 -0.74 8.31 60.48
C LYS A 429 0.12 9.46 60.99
N ILE A 430 0.27 10.53 60.21
CA ILE A 430 1.03 11.71 60.63
C ILE A 430 0.34 12.39 61.81
N GLU A 431 -0.99 12.52 61.82
CA GLU A 431 -1.73 13.08 62.96
C GLU A 431 -1.69 12.21 64.20
N GLU A 432 -1.63 10.88 64.06
CA GLU A 432 -1.38 9.95 65.17
C GLU A 432 0.05 10.11 65.71
N GLU A 433 1.05 10.13 64.83
CA GLU A 433 2.46 10.34 65.22
C GLU A 433 2.69 11.69 65.89
N ASP A 434 2.03 12.76 65.42
CA ASP A 434 2.13 14.09 66.03
C ASP A 434 1.40 14.16 67.38
N ARG A 435 0.28 13.44 67.55
CA ARG A 435 -0.39 13.29 68.85
C ARG A 435 0.50 12.52 69.83
N ASP A 436 1.07 11.40 69.42
CA ASP A 436 1.99 10.61 70.23
C ASP A 436 3.24 11.42 70.62
N ARG A 437 3.77 12.25 69.71
CA ARG A 437 4.88 13.17 70.00
C ARG A 437 4.48 14.29 70.97
N ALA A 438 3.25 14.80 70.88
CA ALA A 438 2.74 15.80 71.81
C ALA A 438 2.54 15.21 73.22
N ASP A 439 2.01 13.99 73.32
CA ASP A 439 1.82 13.26 74.57
C ASP A 439 3.15 12.86 75.21
N ALA A 440 4.13 12.42 74.41
CA ALA A 440 5.49 12.17 74.88
C ALA A 440 6.17 13.45 75.42
N LYS A 441 5.99 14.60 74.75
CA LYS A 441 6.49 15.90 75.23
C LYS A 441 5.79 16.36 76.52
N ALA A 442 4.50 16.07 76.68
CA ALA A 442 3.77 16.35 77.92
C ALA A 442 4.27 15.49 79.09
N HIS A 443 4.52 14.19 78.84
CA HIS A 443 5.10 13.26 79.83
C HIS A 443 6.54 13.63 80.25
N LEU A 444 7.38 14.06 79.31
CA LEU A 444 8.74 14.57 79.60
C LEU A 444 8.72 15.86 80.43
N LYS A 445 7.70 16.71 80.24
CA LYS A 445 7.51 17.94 81.02
C LYS A 445 7.02 17.65 82.44
N ASP A 446 6.19 16.62 82.62
CA ASP A 446 5.72 16.17 83.95
C ASP A 446 6.80 15.40 84.73
N GLN A 447 7.70 14.66 84.04
CA GLN A 447 8.88 14.04 84.65
C GLN A 447 9.93 15.09 85.07
N LYS A 448 10.21 16.10 84.24
CA LYS A 448 11.10 17.22 84.61
C LYS A 448 10.56 18.08 85.75
N ALA A 449 9.25 18.07 86.01
CA ALA A 449 8.65 18.75 87.17
C ALA A 449 8.71 17.90 88.46
N LYS A 450 9.00 16.59 88.37
CA LYS A 450 9.14 15.66 89.51
C LYS A 450 10.59 15.35 89.90
N GLU A 451 11.58 15.68 89.06
CA GLU A 451 13.03 15.57 89.34
C GLU A 451 13.68 16.93 89.70
N ALA A 452 12.92 17.84 90.29
CA ALA A 452 13.44 19.10 90.84
C ALA A 452 13.40 19.10 92.38
N ASP A 453 13.87 18.01 93.00
CA ASP A 453 14.31 18.01 94.41
C ASP A 453 15.20 16.79 94.69
N GLU A 454 16.43 16.78 94.18
CA GLU A 454 17.59 16.28 94.93
C GLU A 454 18.89 16.61 94.18
N ASP A 455 19.78 17.29 94.89
CA ASP A 455 21.09 17.70 94.44
C ASP A 455 22.08 16.54 94.65
N SER A 456 22.78 16.07 93.60
CA SER A 456 24.24 15.82 93.66
C SER A 456 24.81 15.11 92.42
N LYS A 457 25.83 15.77 91.84
CA LYS A 457 27.03 15.22 91.17
C LYS A 457 26.89 13.92 90.37
N THR A 458 26.84 14.02 89.04
CA THR A 458 27.55 13.10 88.16
C THR A 458 28.17 13.83 86.96
N THR A 459 29.40 13.44 86.65
CA THR A 459 30.27 13.92 85.58
C THR A 459 29.72 13.54 84.20
N ASN A 460 29.68 14.49 83.27
CA ASN A 460 29.33 14.25 81.86
C ASN A 460 30.27 13.20 81.24
N VAL A 461 29.71 12.06 80.83
CA VAL A 461 30.42 10.96 80.13
C VAL A 461 30.41 11.15 78.60
N SER A 462 29.96 12.32 78.12
CA SER A 462 29.80 12.61 76.68
C SER A 462 31.09 12.96 75.94
N ASP A 463 32.18 13.24 76.65
CA ASP A 463 33.39 13.82 76.03
C ASP A 463 34.53 12.80 75.80
N HIS A 464 34.26 11.49 75.88
CA HIS A 464 35.29 10.44 75.70
C HIS A 464 34.91 9.31 74.72
N ILE A 465 33.91 9.51 73.86
CA ILE A 465 33.59 8.54 72.81
C ILE A 465 34.27 8.98 71.51
N GLY A 466 35.33 8.27 71.12
CA GLY A 466 36.00 8.45 69.83
C GLY A 466 35.13 7.95 68.66
N PRO A 467 35.42 8.37 67.42
CA PRO A 467 34.60 8.09 66.25
C PRO A 467 34.48 6.57 66.00
N VAL A 468 33.24 6.10 65.83
CA VAL A 468 32.92 4.69 65.61
C VAL A 468 33.11 4.36 64.13
N GLN A 469 34.18 3.64 63.82
CA GLN A 469 34.49 3.19 62.45
C GLN A 469 34.00 1.75 62.23
N PHE A 470 33.24 1.54 61.16
CA PHE A 470 32.77 0.21 60.75
C PHE A 470 33.61 -0.28 59.58
N ASN A 471 34.06 -1.54 59.64
CA ASN A 471 34.79 -2.19 58.54
C ASN A 471 33.81 -3.07 57.76
N VAL A 472 33.45 -2.65 56.55
CA VAL A 472 32.55 -3.41 55.67
C VAL A 472 33.35 -3.82 54.44
N GLY A 473 33.63 -5.12 54.30
CA GLY A 473 34.29 -5.66 53.12
C GLY A 473 35.76 -5.24 52.91
N GLY A 474 36.48 -4.88 53.97
CA GLY A 474 37.90 -4.51 53.91
C GLY A 474 38.17 -3.01 53.68
N ILE A 475 37.13 -2.19 53.68
CA ILE A 475 37.22 -0.72 53.60
C ILE A 475 36.70 -0.15 54.92
N GLN A 476 37.50 0.70 55.56
CA GLN A 476 37.12 1.43 56.77
C GLN A 476 36.22 2.60 56.38
N VAL A 477 34.98 2.60 56.88
CA VAL A 477 33.99 3.64 56.59
C VAL A 477 33.65 4.37 57.88
N ASP A 478 33.76 5.70 57.83
CA ASP A 478 33.37 6.60 58.92
C ASP A 478 31.86 6.85 58.89
N ALA A 479 31.18 6.59 60.01
CA ALA A 479 29.72 6.68 60.10
C ALA A 479 29.21 8.11 59.94
N ASP A 480 30.01 9.09 60.37
CA ASP A 480 29.64 10.50 60.31
C ASP A 480 29.73 11.06 58.87
N ASP A 481 30.65 10.55 58.04
CA ASP A 481 30.76 10.92 56.62
C ASP A 481 29.57 10.37 55.80
N MET A 482 29.10 9.16 56.12
CA MET A 482 27.90 8.59 55.49
C MET A 482 26.62 9.37 55.85
N MET A 483 26.46 9.74 57.12
CA MET A 483 25.31 10.55 57.55
C MET A 483 25.32 11.92 56.88
N LYS A 484 26.49 12.56 56.79
CA LYS A 484 26.62 13.86 56.11
C LYS A 484 26.29 13.77 54.62
N ARG A 485 26.72 12.71 53.93
CA ARG A 485 26.36 12.45 52.53
C ARG A 485 24.87 12.16 52.32
N LEU A 486 24.21 11.48 53.26
CA LEU A 486 22.76 11.27 53.24
C LEU A 486 22.00 12.58 53.46
N GLN A 487 22.50 13.43 54.35
CA GLN A 487 21.92 14.75 54.63
C GLN A 487 22.10 15.70 53.44
N ASP A 488 23.27 15.74 52.82
CA ASP A 488 23.55 16.53 51.60
C ASP A 488 22.66 16.07 50.42
N ARG A 489 22.37 14.76 50.33
CA ARG A 489 21.48 14.20 49.31
C ARG A 489 20.00 14.56 49.56
N GLN A 490 19.58 14.71 50.82
CA GLN A 490 18.23 15.16 51.16
C GLN A 490 18.05 16.68 50.98
N THR A 491 19.10 17.48 51.17
CA THR A 491 19.06 18.92 50.90
C THR A 491 18.99 19.25 49.41
N TYR A 492 19.47 18.37 48.53
CA TYR A 492 19.29 18.51 47.07
C TYR A 492 17.90 18.11 46.56
N ALA A 493 17.10 17.39 47.36
CA ALA A 493 15.74 17.00 47.00
C ALA A 493 14.66 18.03 47.40
N SER A 494 15.04 19.12 48.07
CA SER A 494 14.12 20.15 48.60
C SER A 494 14.38 21.56 48.05
N SER A 495 14.93 21.67 46.84
CA SER A 495 14.94 22.93 46.05
C SER A 495 13.66 23.03 45.21
N PRO A 496 13.03 24.22 45.07
CA PRO A 496 11.76 24.37 44.37
C PRO A 496 11.87 23.99 42.89
N GLU A 497 10.80 23.40 42.36
CA GLU A 497 10.64 22.99 40.96
C GLU A 497 10.94 24.14 39.98
N PRO A 498 11.53 23.87 38.80
CA PRO A 498 11.44 24.80 37.69
C PRO A 498 9.99 24.82 37.19
N GLU A 499 9.37 25.99 37.21
CA GLU A 499 8.06 26.20 36.58
C GLU A 499 8.10 25.80 35.10
N SER A 500 7.12 25.01 34.68
CA SER A 500 6.77 24.80 33.27
C SER A 500 6.20 26.10 32.69
N PRO A 501 6.68 26.60 31.53
CA PRO A 501 6.15 27.81 30.97
C PRO A 501 4.76 27.56 30.39
N ALA A 502 3.80 28.39 30.82
CA ALA A 502 2.50 28.54 30.18
C ALA A 502 2.65 29.27 28.84
N GLU A 503 1.84 28.87 27.85
CA GLU A 503 1.70 29.58 26.58
C GLU A 503 0.99 30.93 26.78
N GLU A 504 1.71 32.03 26.56
CA GLU A 504 1.11 33.25 26.00
C GLU A 504 2.07 33.86 24.96
N ALA A 505 1.50 34.23 23.81
CA ALA A 505 2.20 34.75 22.66
C ALA A 505 2.87 36.11 22.94
N THR A 506 4.16 36.26 22.59
CA THR A 506 4.74 37.46 21.95
C THR A 506 6.24 37.27 21.61
N ASP A 507 6.50 37.11 20.31
CA ASP A 507 7.62 37.62 19.51
C ASP A 507 8.92 38.09 20.23
N GLN A 508 9.87 37.18 20.54
CA GLN A 508 11.32 37.47 20.64
C GLN A 508 12.18 36.23 20.32
N GLN A 509 12.93 36.29 19.22
CA GLN A 509 13.94 35.29 18.82
C GLN A 509 15.17 35.36 19.74
N GLN A 510 15.56 34.22 20.33
CA GLN A 510 16.93 34.03 20.85
C GLN A 510 17.72 33.07 19.93
N PRO A 511 19.00 33.36 19.67
CA PRO A 511 19.76 32.75 18.59
C PRO A 511 20.22 31.33 18.94
N ILE A 512 20.01 30.40 18.01
CA ILE A 512 20.56 29.05 18.07
C ILE A 512 22.07 29.12 17.89
N ASP A 513 22.82 28.49 18.79
CA ASP A 513 24.27 28.57 18.86
C ASP A 513 24.93 27.68 17.77
N THR A 514 25.06 28.27 16.58
CA THR A 514 25.48 27.60 15.34
C THR A 514 26.87 26.94 15.38
N GLU A 515 27.74 27.36 16.31
CA GLU A 515 29.12 26.89 16.41
C GLU A 515 29.21 25.46 16.99
N ASN A 516 28.33 25.14 17.95
CA ASN A 516 28.27 23.80 18.55
C ASN A 516 27.69 22.75 17.58
N LEU A 517 26.74 23.16 16.73
CA LEU A 517 26.21 22.30 15.67
C LEU A 517 27.27 22.03 14.58
N GLN A 518 28.05 23.04 14.19
CA GLN A 518 29.13 22.86 13.22
C GLN A 518 30.22 21.90 13.71
N ASN A 519 30.62 21.99 14.98
CA ASN A 519 31.60 21.09 15.57
C ASN A 519 31.11 19.63 15.66
N PHE A 520 29.81 19.43 15.88
CA PHE A 520 29.20 18.10 15.88
C PHE A 520 29.22 17.46 14.49
N PHE A 521 28.83 18.21 13.43
CA PHE A 521 28.83 17.69 12.06
C PHE A 521 30.24 17.53 11.47
N ALA A 522 31.20 18.38 11.85
CA ALA A 522 32.60 18.25 11.42
C ALA A 522 33.27 16.97 11.94
N ASN A 523 32.98 16.58 13.19
CA ASN A 523 33.48 15.33 13.76
C ASN A 523 32.83 14.08 13.13
N LEU A 524 31.59 14.20 12.64
CA LEU A 524 30.92 13.11 11.94
C LEU A 524 31.54 12.86 10.54
N MET A 525 31.95 13.93 9.85
CA MET A 525 32.52 13.88 8.50
C MET A 525 33.98 13.38 8.44
N ASN A 526 34.73 13.47 9.54
CA ASN A 526 36.15 13.08 9.58
C ASN A 526 36.40 11.61 9.94
N ARG A 527 35.36 10.81 10.19
CA ARG A 527 35.51 9.37 10.46
C ARG A 527 35.56 8.58 9.15
N LYS A 528 36.67 8.72 8.41
CA LYS A 528 37.00 7.92 7.23
C LYS A 528 37.40 6.51 7.68
N GLY A 529 36.68 5.48 7.22
CA GLY A 529 36.96 4.06 7.51
C GLY A 529 38.34 3.61 6.99
N PRO A 530 38.94 2.56 7.58
CA PRO A 530 40.30 2.14 7.26
C PRO A 530 40.34 1.44 5.89
N GLY A 531 41.04 2.05 4.93
CA GLY A 531 41.41 1.45 3.67
C GLY A 531 42.69 0.60 3.78
N ALA A 532 42.60 -0.59 3.18
CA ALA A 532 43.63 -1.47 2.64
C ALA A 532 45.12 -1.08 2.85
N LYS A 533 45.88 -1.98 3.50
CA LYS A 533 47.33 -2.05 3.36
C LYS A 533 47.71 -3.17 2.38
N ASN A 534 48.40 -2.77 1.32
CA ASN A 534 49.28 -3.62 0.52
C ASN A 534 50.37 -4.26 1.40
N GLY A 535 50.67 -5.53 1.13
CA GLY A 535 51.87 -6.23 1.56
C GLY A 535 52.53 -6.89 0.34
N ALA A 536 53.85 -6.74 0.27
CA ALA A 536 54.74 -7.18 -0.79
C ALA A 536 54.74 -8.69 -1.08
#